data_AF-F0ZY46-F1
#
_entry.id   AF-F0ZY46-F1
#
_cell.length_a   1.000
_cell.length_b   1.000
_cell.length_c   1.000
_cell.angle_alpha   90.00
_cell.angle_beta   90.00
_cell.angle_gamma   90.00
#
_symmetry.space_group_name_H-M   'P 1'
#
loop_
_entity.id
_entity.type
_entity.pdbx_description
1 polymer ?
#
loop_
_entity_poly.entity_id
_entity_poly.type
_entity_poly.pdbx_seq_one_letter_code
_entity_poly.pdbx_strand_id
1 'polypeptide(L)'
;MESNFSFDFNNLLNKIQAKPARIFGHMIITMVLTTIPEYTFFFSNYSKYDITGCKLSNDTSSDYSLNNCFGGDAKDLTLTNCLNERYNTNSNYSLEFNVPLSGSNKDRFSSTILAFSILIYFGIMGLLQVALYFQYQKRKRIQDILAGSLVFVEGNIKYEKRFGLYFICMTGVYLAMKISWIVYRSSIYSSIDCNGVKFDFKLHQGISTSIGIIFQTIISCLILPGIYVFTSTNYLGDIDMKKIVHNLSYDSLKQFKVLTVLDVDRYRQVTKMTFATRYPKDTTLQKILRYNTFSFWKSSTSEIIEIILTHKQNYPEDFKTMLLKEINISINDNNNINNNNNNNNNNNNNNNNNNNINNNNNNNMNNDNSLRNSSHSSLTSSNNSLRNSGIILHSLNKSSNDMDEKLVDTN
;
A
#
# COMPACT_ATOMS: atom_id res chain seq x y z
N MET A 1 21.59 17.31 31.09
CA MET A 1 21.79 16.06 30.33
C MET A 1 20.62 15.71 29.40
N GLU A 2 19.39 16.13 29.69
CA GLU A 2 18.24 15.91 28.79
C GLU A 2 18.36 16.62 27.41
N SER A 3 19.13 17.71 27.32
CA SER A 3 19.27 18.50 26.09
C SER A 3 19.94 17.75 24.93
N ASN A 4 20.99 16.96 25.20
CA ASN A 4 21.77 16.33 24.13
C ASN A 4 21.01 15.15 23.51
N PHE A 5 20.36 14.32 24.33
CA PHE A 5 19.52 13.24 23.82
C PHE A 5 18.35 13.75 22.99
N SER A 6 17.61 14.73 23.53
CA SER A 6 16.44 15.30 22.85
C SER A 6 16.85 15.90 21.51
N PHE A 7 18.01 16.57 21.46
CA PHE A 7 18.57 17.11 20.22
C PHE A 7 18.93 16.01 19.21
N ASP A 8 19.70 14.98 19.61
CA ASP A 8 20.13 13.91 18.71
C ASP A 8 18.94 13.06 18.23
N PHE A 9 17.99 12.77 19.12
CA PHE A 9 16.77 12.02 18.80
C PHE A 9 15.86 12.81 17.86
N ASN A 10 15.70 14.12 18.06
CA ASN A 10 14.97 15.00 17.15
C ASN A 10 15.64 15.04 15.77
N ASN A 11 16.96 15.19 15.71
CA ASN A 11 17.71 15.16 14.45
C ASN A 11 17.54 13.83 13.71
N LEU A 12 17.54 12.72 14.44
CA LEU A 12 17.31 11.39 13.89
C LEU A 12 15.90 11.24 13.30
N LEU A 13 14.86 11.67 14.03
CA LEU A 13 13.49 11.64 13.55
C LEU A 13 13.30 12.53 12.31
N ASN A 14 13.86 13.75 12.32
CA ASN A 14 13.84 14.67 11.18
C ASN A 14 14.54 14.09 9.95
N LYS A 15 15.60 13.29 10.13
CA LYS A 15 16.30 12.62 9.03
C LYS A 15 15.48 11.49 8.40
N ILE A 16 14.63 10.83 9.19
CA ILE A 16 13.78 9.72 8.74
C ILE A 16 12.46 10.22 8.11
N GLN A 17 12.01 11.43 8.46
CA GLN A 17 10.87 12.08 7.83
C GLN A 17 11.04 12.14 6.30
N ALA A 18 10.08 11.59 5.56
CA ALA A 18 10.14 11.68 4.10
C ALA A 18 10.04 13.15 3.68
N LYS A 19 10.88 13.63 2.77
CA LYS A 19 10.81 15.03 2.32
C LYS A 19 9.55 15.26 1.47
N PRO A 20 8.95 16.47 1.46
CA PRO A 20 7.80 16.80 0.62
C PRO A 20 7.96 16.40 -0.86
N ALA A 21 9.16 16.62 -1.41
CA ALA A 21 9.49 16.23 -2.78
C ALA A 21 9.38 14.71 -3.03
N ARG A 22 9.74 13.87 -2.06
CA ARG A 22 9.63 12.41 -2.17
C ARG A 22 8.17 11.96 -2.22
N ILE A 23 7.31 12.61 -1.44
CA ILE A 23 5.87 12.33 -1.43
C ILE A 23 5.27 12.72 -2.76
N PHE A 24 5.55 13.93 -3.23
CA PHE A 24 5.04 14.43 -4.51
C PHE A 24 5.51 13.53 -5.67
N GLY A 25 6.77 13.10 -5.65
CA GLY A 25 7.28 12.10 -6.59
C GLY A 25 6.50 10.78 -6.55
N HIS A 26 6.18 10.26 -5.35
CA HIS A 26 5.36 9.06 -5.22
C HIS A 26 3.94 9.26 -5.74
N MET A 27 3.32 10.42 -5.48
CA MET A 27 1.99 10.76 -5.99
C MET A 27 1.97 10.78 -7.52
N ILE A 28 2.96 11.42 -8.16
CA ILE A 28 3.12 11.44 -9.62
C ILE A 28 3.29 10.03 -10.17
N ILE A 29 4.21 9.24 -9.59
CA ILE A 29 4.48 7.86 -10.06
C ILE A 29 3.20 7.03 -9.99
N THR A 30 2.49 7.07 -8.86
CA THR A 30 1.22 6.34 -8.69
C THR A 30 0.15 6.82 -9.68
N MET A 31 0.05 8.13 -9.91
CA MET A 31 -0.89 8.68 -10.90
C MET A 31 -0.56 8.21 -12.32
N VAL A 32 0.71 8.25 -12.73
CA VAL A 32 1.14 7.80 -14.07
C VAL A 32 0.90 6.30 -14.24
N LEU A 33 1.32 5.48 -13.27
CA LEU A 33 1.16 4.02 -13.33
C LEU A 33 -0.30 3.57 -13.38
N THR A 34 -1.21 4.32 -12.77
CA THR A 34 -2.65 4.03 -12.81
C THR A 34 -3.34 4.63 -14.04
N THR A 35 -2.84 5.74 -14.59
CA THR A 35 -3.42 6.39 -15.78
C THR A 35 -3.11 5.60 -17.05
N ILE A 36 -1.92 4.98 -17.17
CA ILE A 36 -1.53 4.19 -18.35
C ILE A 36 -2.54 3.06 -18.65
N PRO A 37 -2.89 2.16 -17.71
CA PRO A 37 -3.92 1.14 -17.91
C PRO A 37 -5.26 1.69 -18.38
N GLU A 38 -5.69 2.82 -17.81
CA GLU A 38 -6.96 3.45 -18.14
C GLU A 38 -6.94 4.05 -19.55
N TYR A 39 -5.84 4.70 -19.89
CA TYR A 39 -5.60 5.19 -21.24
C TYR A 39 -5.60 4.04 -22.25
N THR A 40 -4.84 2.98 -22.00
CA THR A 40 -4.78 1.80 -22.88
C THR A 40 -6.16 1.16 -23.03
N PHE A 41 -6.92 1.05 -21.95
CA PHE A 41 -8.29 0.52 -22.00
C PHE A 41 -9.18 1.34 -22.93
N PHE A 42 -9.37 2.63 -22.64
CA PHE A 42 -10.33 3.43 -23.40
C PHE A 42 -9.85 3.75 -24.81
N PHE A 43 -8.58 4.10 -24.98
CA PHE A 43 -8.07 4.66 -26.24
C PHE A 43 -7.42 3.62 -27.16
N SER A 44 -6.85 2.55 -26.62
CA SER A 44 -6.16 1.53 -27.45
C SER A 44 -7.02 0.31 -27.74
N ASN A 45 -7.70 -0.24 -26.73
CA ASN A 45 -8.35 -1.55 -26.88
C ASN A 45 -9.74 -1.49 -27.49
N TYR A 46 -10.40 -0.32 -27.44
CA TYR A 46 -11.77 -0.13 -27.91
C TYR A 46 -11.89 0.94 -29.00
N SER A 47 -10.78 1.39 -29.57
CA SER A 47 -10.81 2.18 -30.80
C SER A 47 -10.99 1.32 -32.05
N LYS A 48 -10.79 0.00 -31.92
CA LYS A 48 -10.65 -0.94 -33.02
C LYS A 48 -11.43 -2.22 -32.74
N TYR A 49 -12.29 -2.61 -33.67
CA TYR A 49 -13.10 -3.82 -33.61
C TYR A 49 -12.72 -4.78 -34.73
N ASP A 50 -12.70 -6.06 -34.42
CA ASP A 50 -12.39 -7.14 -35.36
C ASP A 50 -13.54 -8.15 -35.35
N ILE A 51 -14.10 -8.44 -36.53
CA ILE A 51 -15.23 -9.35 -36.68
C ILE A 51 -14.69 -10.77 -36.89
N THR A 52 -14.98 -11.65 -35.94
CA THR A 52 -14.59 -13.07 -35.98
C THR A 52 -15.62 -13.99 -36.63
N GLY A 53 -16.82 -13.46 -36.92
CA GLY A 53 -17.87 -14.19 -37.63
C GLY A 53 -19.14 -13.38 -37.74
N CYS A 54 -19.97 -13.71 -38.74
CA CYS A 54 -21.23 -13.03 -39.03
C CYS A 54 -22.40 -14.01 -39.05
N LYS A 55 -23.60 -13.47 -38.84
CA LYS A 55 -24.88 -14.15 -38.99
C LYS A 55 -25.88 -13.19 -39.62
N LEU A 56 -26.68 -13.64 -40.58
CA LEU A 56 -27.78 -12.84 -41.09
C LEU A 56 -28.92 -12.85 -40.08
N SER A 57 -29.48 -11.69 -39.74
CA SER A 57 -30.47 -11.57 -38.65
C SER A 57 -31.75 -12.39 -38.89
N ASN A 58 -32.07 -12.71 -40.15
CA ASN A 58 -33.25 -13.50 -40.52
C ASN A 58 -33.02 -15.02 -40.53
N ASP A 59 -31.77 -15.47 -40.45
CA ASP A 59 -31.45 -16.89 -40.48
C ASP A 59 -31.28 -17.41 -39.06
N THR A 60 -32.31 -18.04 -38.50
CA THR A 60 -32.23 -18.60 -37.14
C THR A 60 -31.26 -19.78 -37.05
N SER A 61 -30.95 -20.44 -38.17
CA SER A 61 -30.25 -21.72 -38.22
C SER A 61 -28.72 -21.62 -38.32
N SER A 62 -28.18 -20.50 -38.81
CA SER A 62 -26.73 -20.37 -38.99
C SER A 62 -25.99 -20.07 -37.69
N ASP A 63 -24.89 -20.80 -37.48
CA ASP A 63 -23.85 -20.44 -36.52
C ASP A 63 -23.04 -19.25 -37.04
N TYR A 64 -22.44 -18.49 -36.14
CA TYR A 64 -21.50 -17.43 -36.50
C TYR A 64 -20.30 -18.02 -37.24
N SER A 65 -20.11 -17.64 -38.51
CA SER A 65 -18.97 -18.07 -39.32
C SER A 65 -18.39 -16.89 -40.11
N LEU A 66 -17.11 -16.96 -40.47
CA LEU A 66 -16.48 -15.95 -41.33
C LEU A 66 -17.05 -15.99 -42.75
N ASN A 67 -17.43 -17.17 -43.25
CA ASN A 67 -17.99 -17.31 -44.60
C ASN A 67 -19.31 -16.54 -44.74
N ASN A 68 -20.12 -16.50 -43.69
CA ASN A 68 -21.37 -15.72 -43.66
C ASN A 68 -21.12 -14.21 -43.79
N CYS A 69 -19.89 -13.72 -43.58
CA CYS A 69 -19.54 -12.31 -43.77
C CYS A 69 -19.37 -11.93 -45.26
N PHE A 70 -19.14 -12.92 -46.14
CA PHE A 70 -18.80 -12.71 -47.57
C PHE A 70 -19.88 -13.26 -48.52
N GLY A 71 -21.09 -13.54 -48.02
CA GLY A 71 -22.18 -14.11 -48.81
C GLY A 71 -21.93 -15.55 -49.29
N GLY A 72 -22.91 -16.14 -49.98
CA GLY A 72 -22.80 -17.49 -50.55
C GLY A 72 -21.81 -17.56 -51.73
N ASP A 73 -21.60 -16.44 -52.40
CA ASP A 73 -20.60 -16.25 -53.45
C ASP A 73 -19.44 -15.43 -52.89
N ALA A 74 -18.20 -15.93 -52.97
CA ALA A 74 -16.99 -15.23 -52.48
C ALA A 74 -16.72 -13.83 -53.11
N LYS A 75 -17.59 -13.38 -54.02
CA LYS A 75 -17.58 -12.04 -54.63
C LYS A 75 -18.57 -11.07 -53.98
N ASP A 76 -19.42 -11.52 -53.05
CA ASP A 76 -20.35 -10.65 -52.34
C ASP A 76 -19.61 -9.85 -51.25
N LEU A 77 -19.14 -8.67 -51.65
CA LEU A 77 -18.46 -7.72 -50.79
C LEU A 77 -19.42 -6.71 -50.15
N THR A 78 -20.72 -7.02 -50.06
CA THR A 78 -21.72 -6.06 -49.56
C THR A 78 -21.41 -5.58 -48.15
N LEU A 79 -21.07 -6.50 -47.23
CA LEU A 79 -20.73 -6.16 -45.85
C LEU A 79 -19.44 -5.34 -45.76
N THR A 80 -18.36 -5.79 -46.41
CA THR A 80 -17.05 -5.13 -46.30
C THR A 80 -17.02 -3.77 -46.99
N ASN A 81 -17.73 -3.61 -48.11
CA ASN A 81 -17.93 -2.30 -48.74
C ASN A 81 -18.72 -1.35 -47.81
N CYS A 82 -19.78 -1.85 -47.17
CA CYS A 82 -20.57 -1.09 -46.19
C CYS A 82 -19.73 -0.68 -44.96
N LEU A 83 -18.88 -1.58 -44.45
CA LEU A 83 -17.94 -1.27 -43.37
C LEU A 83 -16.92 -0.21 -43.79
N ASN A 84 -16.36 -0.33 -44.99
CA ASN A 84 -15.40 0.64 -45.51
C ASN A 84 -16.03 2.01 -45.72
N GLU A 85 -17.24 2.08 -46.29
CA GLU A 85 -17.97 3.34 -46.46
C GLU A 85 -18.28 4.02 -45.11
N ARG A 86 -18.67 3.22 -44.10
CA ARG A 86 -19.11 3.76 -42.82
C ARG A 86 -17.99 4.08 -41.84
N TYR A 87 -16.92 3.31 -41.84
CA TYR A 87 -15.83 3.38 -40.86
C TYR A 87 -14.46 3.63 -41.47
N ASN A 88 -14.36 3.78 -42.79
CA ASN A 88 -13.12 4.03 -43.52
C ASN A 88 -12.02 3.00 -43.17
N THR A 89 -12.30 1.73 -43.43
CA THR A 89 -11.41 0.60 -43.10
C THR A 89 -10.16 0.54 -43.98
N ASN A 90 -10.05 1.41 -45.00
CA ASN A 90 -8.99 1.47 -46.02
C ASN A 90 -8.95 0.24 -46.95
N SER A 91 -9.87 -0.71 -46.81
CA SER A 91 -9.91 -1.92 -47.64
C SER A 91 -11.32 -2.52 -47.71
N ASN A 92 -11.72 -2.89 -48.93
CA ASN A 92 -12.98 -3.60 -49.20
C ASN A 92 -12.95 -5.08 -48.79
N TYR A 93 -11.89 -5.53 -48.12
CA TYR A 93 -11.77 -6.89 -47.56
C TYR A 93 -11.56 -6.90 -46.05
N SER A 94 -11.50 -5.73 -45.41
CA SER A 94 -11.27 -5.64 -43.97
C SER A 94 -12.55 -5.94 -43.20
N LEU A 95 -12.46 -6.91 -42.28
CA LEU A 95 -13.43 -7.16 -41.21
C LEU A 95 -13.11 -6.39 -39.93
N GLU A 96 -12.06 -5.58 -40.00
CA GLU A 96 -11.57 -4.74 -38.94
C GLU A 96 -11.99 -3.29 -39.21
N PHE A 97 -12.56 -2.63 -38.20
CA PHE A 97 -13.01 -1.25 -38.31
C PHE A 97 -12.73 -0.44 -37.05
N ASN A 98 -12.45 0.85 -37.24
CA ASN A 98 -12.21 1.77 -36.15
C ASN A 98 -13.50 2.47 -35.76
N VAL A 99 -13.77 2.52 -34.45
CA VAL A 99 -14.91 3.23 -33.89
C VAL A 99 -14.39 4.37 -33.02
N PRO A 100 -14.81 5.63 -33.28
CA PRO A 100 -14.38 6.76 -32.48
C PRO A 100 -14.77 6.54 -31.02
N LEU A 101 -13.94 7.06 -30.11
CA LEU A 101 -14.12 6.87 -28.67
C LEU A 101 -15.47 7.42 -28.16
N SER A 102 -15.94 8.51 -28.75
CA SER A 102 -17.25 9.11 -28.46
C SER A 102 -18.43 8.26 -28.95
N GLY A 103 -18.18 7.21 -29.73
CA GLY A 103 -19.20 6.45 -30.44
C GLY A 103 -19.68 7.13 -31.72
N SER A 104 -20.49 6.40 -32.48
CA SER A 104 -21.20 6.92 -33.66
C SER A 104 -22.44 7.73 -33.27
N ASN A 105 -23.09 8.42 -34.22
CA ASN A 105 -24.32 9.18 -33.94
C ASN A 105 -25.48 8.34 -33.37
N LYS A 106 -25.46 7.00 -33.57
CA LYS A 106 -26.44 6.08 -32.98
C LYS A 106 -26.11 5.72 -31.52
N ASP A 107 -24.88 5.97 -31.10
CA ASP A 107 -24.31 5.64 -29.79
C ASP A 107 -24.42 6.85 -28.84
N ARG A 108 -25.64 7.06 -28.32
CA ARG A 108 -25.94 8.23 -27.48
C ARG A 108 -25.34 8.14 -26.07
N PHE A 109 -25.13 6.94 -25.55
CA PHE A 109 -24.73 6.76 -24.15
C PHE A 109 -23.24 6.49 -23.96
N SER A 110 -22.49 5.98 -24.95
CA SER A 110 -21.07 5.63 -24.72
C SER A 110 -20.21 6.84 -24.36
N SER A 111 -20.41 7.99 -25.02
CA SER A 111 -19.69 9.22 -24.67
C SER A 111 -20.02 9.70 -23.25
N THR A 112 -21.29 9.59 -22.84
CA THR A 112 -21.74 10.00 -21.51
C THR A 112 -21.17 9.08 -20.43
N ILE A 113 -21.28 7.76 -20.62
CA ILE A 113 -20.73 6.76 -19.70
C ILE A 113 -19.20 6.89 -19.60
N LEU A 114 -18.52 7.15 -20.72
CA LEU A 114 -17.08 7.41 -20.75
C LEU A 114 -16.73 8.65 -19.93
N ALA A 115 -17.44 9.76 -20.12
CA ALA A 115 -17.20 11.00 -19.36
C ALA A 115 -17.39 10.76 -17.86
N PHE A 116 -18.46 10.08 -17.45
CA PHE A 116 -18.67 9.69 -16.05
C PHE A 116 -17.58 8.74 -15.54
N SER A 117 -17.10 7.82 -16.37
CA SER A 117 -15.98 6.91 -16.05
C SER A 117 -14.70 7.67 -15.77
N ILE A 118 -14.35 8.62 -16.63
CA ILE A 118 -13.17 9.47 -16.44
C ILE A 118 -13.31 10.32 -15.17
N LEU A 119 -14.49 10.91 -14.92
CA LEU A 119 -14.74 11.70 -13.71
C LEU A 119 -14.64 10.86 -12.44
N ILE A 120 -15.25 9.66 -12.41
CA ILE A 120 -15.20 8.76 -11.26
C ILE A 120 -13.76 8.29 -11.02
N TYR A 121 -13.02 7.95 -12.08
CA TYR A 121 -11.62 7.57 -11.99
C TYR A 121 -10.76 8.68 -11.37
N PHE A 122 -10.84 9.91 -11.89
CA PHE A 122 -10.11 11.04 -11.33
C PHE A 122 -10.57 11.39 -9.91
N GLY A 123 -11.85 11.18 -9.59
CA GLY A 123 -12.37 11.32 -8.22
C GLY A 123 -11.74 10.31 -7.25
N ILE A 124 -11.69 9.02 -7.62
CA ILE A 124 -11.05 7.96 -6.84
C ILE A 124 -9.56 8.27 -6.65
N MET A 125 -8.86 8.60 -7.73
CA MET A 125 -7.44 8.92 -7.69
C MET A 125 -7.16 10.18 -6.87
N GLY A 126 -7.94 11.25 -7.06
CA GLY A 126 -7.81 12.49 -6.29
C GLY A 126 -8.00 12.25 -4.78
N LEU A 127 -9.03 11.50 -4.39
CA LEU A 127 -9.26 11.13 -3.00
C LEU A 127 -8.14 10.24 -2.44
N LEU A 128 -7.60 9.32 -3.24
CA LEU A 128 -6.44 8.51 -2.86
C LEU A 128 -5.20 9.37 -2.62
N GLN A 129 -4.90 10.33 -3.50
CA GLN A 129 -3.77 11.24 -3.33
C GLN A 129 -3.94 12.14 -2.10
N VAL A 130 -5.14 12.68 -1.87
CA VAL A 130 -5.46 13.45 -0.67
C VAL A 130 -5.29 12.60 0.58
N ALA A 131 -5.74 11.34 0.56
CA ALA A 131 -5.52 10.42 1.66
C ALA A 131 -4.02 10.22 1.89
N LEU A 132 -3.23 9.92 0.84
CA LEU A 132 -1.77 9.71 0.89
C LEU A 132 -1.05 10.90 1.54
N TYR A 133 -1.44 12.10 1.14
CA TYR A 133 -0.94 13.33 1.74
C TYR A 133 -1.24 13.38 3.25
N PHE A 134 -2.49 13.14 3.64
CA PHE A 134 -2.90 13.19 5.05
C PHE A 134 -2.21 12.13 5.91
N GLN A 135 -1.98 10.92 5.40
CA GLN A 135 -1.23 9.91 6.14
C GLN A 135 0.21 10.30 6.36
N TYR A 136 0.86 10.87 5.34
CA TYR A 136 2.20 11.39 5.50
C TYR A 136 2.22 12.52 6.55
N GLN A 137 1.30 13.50 6.46
CA GLN A 137 1.23 14.61 7.41
C GLN A 137 1.03 14.12 8.84
N LYS A 138 0.16 13.14 9.01
CA LYS A 138 -0.07 12.46 10.27
C LYS A 138 1.18 11.79 10.80
N ARG A 139 1.91 11.04 9.97
CA ARG A 139 3.16 10.37 10.38
C ARG A 139 4.23 11.37 10.80
N LYS A 140 4.43 12.43 10.01
CA LYS A 140 5.32 13.54 10.35
C LYS A 140 4.94 14.14 11.70
N ARG A 141 3.66 14.43 11.91
CA ARG A 141 3.19 15.05 13.14
C ARG A 141 3.34 14.17 14.38
N ILE A 142 3.11 12.86 14.24
CA ILE A 142 3.39 11.90 15.32
C ILE A 142 4.89 11.92 15.68
N GLN A 143 5.77 11.98 14.68
CA GLN A 143 7.22 12.08 14.89
C GLN A 143 7.61 13.40 15.56
N ASP A 144 7.03 14.52 15.15
CA ASP A 144 7.30 15.83 15.77
C ASP A 144 6.82 15.87 17.24
N ILE A 145 5.63 15.30 17.52
CA ILE A 145 5.11 15.17 18.88
C ILE A 145 6.03 14.28 19.72
N LEU A 146 6.47 13.14 19.17
CA LEU A 146 7.39 12.23 19.84
C LEU A 146 8.74 12.90 20.13
N ALA A 147 9.28 13.65 19.18
CA ALA A 147 10.54 14.37 19.33
C ALA A 147 10.46 15.44 20.44
N GLY A 148 9.35 16.19 20.49
CA GLY A 148 9.20 17.30 21.44
C GLY A 148 8.69 16.92 22.83
N SER A 149 7.90 15.85 22.94
CA SER A 149 7.34 15.41 24.24
C SER A 149 8.05 14.19 24.84
N LEU A 150 8.82 13.44 24.05
CA LEU A 150 9.31 12.10 24.42
C LEU A 150 8.17 11.14 24.81
N VAL A 151 6.94 11.46 24.39
CA VAL A 151 5.74 10.65 24.58
C VAL A 151 5.32 10.09 23.23
N PHE A 152 5.14 8.79 23.22
CA PHE A 152 4.66 8.02 22.11
C PHE A 152 3.17 7.76 22.26
N VAL A 153 2.36 8.09 21.25
CA VAL A 153 0.92 7.81 21.28
C VAL A 153 0.65 6.46 20.61
N GLU A 154 0.30 5.44 21.39
CA GLU A 154 0.07 4.06 20.92
C GLU A 154 -1.42 3.76 20.75
N GLY A 155 -1.79 3.13 19.63
CA GLY A 155 -3.11 2.53 19.45
C GLY A 155 -3.63 2.52 18.02
N ASN A 156 -4.68 1.73 17.79
CA ASN A 156 -5.30 1.57 16.48
C ASN A 156 -6.35 2.65 16.20
N ILE A 157 -6.30 3.26 15.02
CA ILE A 157 -7.25 4.31 14.64
C ILE A 157 -8.44 3.68 13.90
N LYS A 158 -9.63 3.77 14.53
CA LYS A 158 -10.88 3.16 14.03
C LYS A 158 -11.33 3.66 12.65
N TYR A 159 -10.93 4.86 12.23
CA TYR A 159 -11.48 5.52 11.03
C TYR A 159 -10.87 5.08 9.70
N GLU A 160 -9.66 4.50 9.68
CA GLU A 160 -9.00 4.11 8.42
C GLU A 160 -9.68 2.93 7.74
N LYS A 161 -10.25 2.00 8.51
CA LYS A 161 -11.04 0.90 7.96
C LYS A 161 -12.23 1.40 7.15
N ARG A 162 -12.84 2.53 7.55
CA ARG A 162 -13.97 3.14 6.82
C ARG A 162 -13.54 3.70 5.48
N PHE A 163 -12.33 4.30 5.40
CA PHE A 163 -11.76 4.74 4.13
C PHE A 163 -11.49 3.57 3.19
N GLY A 164 -10.95 2.45 3.70
CA GLY A 164 -10.77 1.25 2.89
C GLY A 164 -12.07 0.70 2.33
N LEU A 165 -13.11 0.61 3.14
CA LEU A 165 -14.44 0.20 2.68
C LEU A 165 -14.99 1.15 1.62
N TYR A 166 -14.83 2.46 1.81
CA TYR A 166 -15.23 3.47 0.82
C TYR A 166 -14.54 3.26 -0.53
N PHE A 167 -13.22 3.05 -0.56
CA PHE A 167 -12.49 2.78 -1.80
C PHE A 167 -12.96 1.50 -2.48
N ILE A 168 -13.23 0.43 -1.71
CA ILE A 168 -13.77 -0.83 -2.25
C ILE A 168 -15.13 -0.58 -2.91
N CYS A 169 -16.04 0.15 -2.26
CA CYS A 169 -17.35 0.49 -2.82
C CYS A 169 -17.22 1.34 -4.10
N MET A 170 -16.40 2.39 -4.09
CA MET A 170 -16.19 3.25 -5.25
C MET A 170 -15.57 2.52 -6.43
N THR A 171 -14.58 1.65 -6.17
CA THR A 171 -13.99 0.78 -7.20
C THR A 171 -15.00 -0.20 -7.76
N GLY A 172 -15.90 -0.74 -6.92
CA GLY A 172 -17.02 -1.58 -7.37
C GLY A 172 -17.97 -0.85 -8.32
N VAL A 173 -18.36 0.40 -7.99
CA VAL A 173 -19.18 1.24 -8.87
C VAL A 173 -18.46 1.55 -10.18
N TYR A 174 -17.17 1.90 -10.11
CA TYR A 174 -16.37 2.16 -11.30
C TYR A 174 -16.28 0.94 -12.22
N LEU A 175 -16.07 -0.24 -11.64
CA LEU A 175 -16.01 -1.49 -12.38
C LEU A 175 -17.36 -1.84 -13.03
N ALA A 176 -18.47 -1.69 -12.31
CA ALA A 176 -19.80 -1.93 -12.84
C ALA A 176 -20.11 -1.01 -14.04
N MET A 177 -19.70 0.25 -13.96
CA MET A 177 -19.85 1.21 -15.05
C MET A 177 -18.99 0.85 -16.26
N LYS A 178 -17.74 0.41 -16.06
CA LYS A 178 -16.88 -0.09 -17.14
C LYS A 178 -17.47 -1.32 -17.82
N ILE A 179 -17.95 -2.30 -17.06
CA ILE A 179 -18.61 -3.49 -17.61
C ILE A 179 -19.85 -3.09 -18.41
N SER A 180 -20.66 -2.18 -17.87
CA SER A 180 -21.85 -1.65 -18.54
C SER A 180 -21.48 -0.96 -19.85
N TRP A 181 -20.40 -0.18 -19.87
CA TRP A 181 -19.87 0.45 -21.08
C TRP A 181 -19.46 -0.58 -22.13
N ILE A 182 -18.70 -1.62 -21.74
CA ILE A 182 -18.26 -2.68 -22.64
C ILE A 182 -19.45 -3.42 -23.24
N VAL A 183 -20.41 -3.85 -22.41
CA VAL A 183 -21.60 -4.60 -22.84
C VAL A 183 -22.47 -3.75 -23.76
N TYR A 184 -22.72 -2.49 -23.38
CA TYR A 184 -23.50 -1.56 -24.19
C TYR A 184 -22.85 -1.31 -25.55
N ARG A 185 -21.55 -1.03 -25.55
CA ARG A 185 -20.80 -0.78 -26.78
C ARG A 185 -20.75 -2.03 -27.67
N SER A 186 -20.46 -3.19 -27.08
CA SER A 186 -20.50 -4.48 -27.78
C SER A 186 -21.87 -4.72 -28.43
N SER A 187 -22.98 -4.46 -27.72
CA SER A 187 -24.34 -4.62 -28.25
C SER A 187 -24.69 -3.66 -29.39
N ILE A 188 -24.11 -2.45 -29.41
CA ILE A 188 -24.35 -1.48 -30.49
C ILE A 188 -23.59 -1.87 -31.75
N TYR A 189 -22.33 -2.28 -31.61
CA TYR A 189 -21.48 -2.60 -32.75
C TYR A 189 -21.54 -4.07 -33.16
N SER A 190 -22.28 -4.91 -32.44
CA SER A 190 -22.55 -6.29 -32.83
C SER A 190 -23.62 -6.43 -33.91
N SER A 191 -24.21 -5.33 -34.40
CA SER A 191 -25.20 -5.39 -35.47
C SER A 191 -25.12 -4.17 -36.38
N ILE A 192 -25.01 -4.39 -37.69
CA ILE A 192 -25.00 -3.31 -38.69
C ILE A 192 -26.00 -3.65 -39.79
N ASP A 193 -26.78 -2.64 -40.17
CA ASP A 193 -27.64 -2.65 -41.35
C ASP A 193 -26.85 -2.10 -42.54
N CYS A 194 -26.70 -2.92 -43.57
CA CYS A 194 -26.05 -2.62 -44.84
C CYS A 194 -27.06 -2.79 -45.97
N ASN A 195 -27.53 -1.68 -46.52
CA ASN A 195 -28.49 -1.64 -47.63
C ASN A 195 -29.78 -2.45 -47.38
N GLY A 196 -30.30 -2.44 -46.15
CA GLY A 196 -31.52 -3.16 -45.76
C GLY A 196 -31.28 -4.61 -45.34
N VAL A 197 -30.03 -5.09 -45.38
CA VAL A 197 -29.63 -6.39 -44.85
C VAL A 197 -28.94 -6.19 -43.51
N LYS A 198 -29.52 -6.76 -42.47
CA LYS A 198 -28.99 -6.69 -41.10
C LYS A 198 -28.04 -7.87 -40.84
N PHE A 199 -26.80 -7.53 -40.54
CA PHE A 199 -25.75 -8.47 -40.13
C PHE A 199 -25.52 -8.37 -38.63
N ASP A 200 -25.52 -9.52 -37.96
CA ASP A 200 -25.13 -9.65 -36.57
C ASP A 200 -23.71 -10.24 -36.49
N PHE A 201 -22.85 -9.67 -35.65
CA PHE A 201 -21.42 -9.97 -35.57
C PHE A 201 -21.03 -10.61 -34.26
N LYS A 202 -20.08 -11.54 -34.36
CA LYS A 202 -19.27 -11.99 -33.25
C LYS A 202 -17.96 -11.21 -33.25
N LEU A 203 -17.86 -10.23 -32.36
CA LEU A 203 -16.67 -9.38 -32.22
C LEU A 203 -15.59 -10.12 -31.44
N HIS A 204 -14.33 -9.96 -31.84
CA HIS A 204 -13.17 -10.46 -31.08
C HIS A 204 -13.11 -9.77 -29.71
N GLN A 205 -13.35 -8.46 -29.69
CA GLN A 205 -13.43 -7.62 -28.50
C GLN A 205 -14.73 -7.89 -27.73
N GLY A 206 -14.80 -9.06 -27.10
CA GLY A 206 -15.90 -9.49 -26.25
C GLY A 206 -15.54 -9.46 -24.76
N ILE A 207 -16.47 -9.92 -23.92
CA ILE A 207 -16.29 -10.03 -22.46
C ILE A 207 -15.01 -10.83 -22.13
N SER A 208 -14.71 -11.90 -22.90
CA SER A 208 -13.51 -12.73 -22.69
C SER A 208 -12.20 -11.94 -22.81
N THR A 209 -12.03 -11.15 -23.87
CA THR A 209 -10.87 -10.26 -24.03
C THR A 209 -10.84 -9.14 -22.99
N SER A 210 -12.02 -8.80 -22.44
CA SER A 210 -12.18 -7.78 -21.40
C SER A 210 -11.79 -8.26 -20.01
N ILE A 211 -11.72 -9.57 -19.75
CA ILE A 211 -11.38 -10.13 -18.44
C ILE A 211 -10.00 -9.65 -17.99
N GLY A 212 -9.01 -9.67 -18.87
CA GLY A 212 -7.66 -9.21 -18.54
C GLY A 212 -7.64 -7.74 -18.13
N ILE A 213 -8.47 -6.91 -18.77
CA ILE A 213 -8.53 -5.47 -18.50
C ILE A 213 -9.34 -5.16 -17.25
N ILE A 214 -10.40 -5.93 -17.00
CA ILE A 214 -11.15 -5.90 -15.72
C ILE A 214 -10.19 -6.26 -14.58
N PHE A 215 -9.40 -7.32 -14.74
CA PHE A 215 -8.41 -7.72 -13.75
C PHE A 215 -7.35 -6.65 -13.51
N GLN A 216 -6.83 -6.02 -14.57
CA GLN A 216 -5.90 -4.90 -14.46
C GLN A 216 -6.52 -3.68 -13.75
N THR A 217 -7.79 -3.40 -14.01
CA THR A 217 -8.54 -2.34 -13.32
C THR A 217 -8.69 -2.66 -11.83
N ILE A 218 -9.00 -3.92 -11.48
CA ILE A 218 -9.09 -4.37 -10.08
C ILE A 218 -7.72 -4.22 -9.39
N ILE A 219 -6.63 -4.63 -10.03
CA ILE A 219 -5.28 -4.47 -9.45
C ILE A 219 -4.97 -2.99 -9.18
N SER A 220 -5.16 -2.13 -10.18
CA SER A 220 -4.82 -0.71 -10.07
C SER A 220 -5.75 0.06 -9.11
N CYS A 221 -7.05 -0.21 -9.13
CA CYS A 221 -8.04 0.54 -8.36
C CYS A 221 -8.37 -0.07 -6.98
N LEU A 222 -8.02 -1.34 -6.72
CA LEU A 222 -8.33 -2.02 -5.46
C LEU A 222 -7.07 -2.39 -4.67
N ILE A 223 -6.07 -2.99 -5.32
CA ILE A 223 -4.86 -3.46 -4.61
C ILE A 223 -4.02 -2.26 -4.16
N LEU A 224 -3.81 -1.25 -4.99
CA LEU A 224 -3.02 -0.07 -4.58
C LEU A 224 -3.64 0.66 -3.37
N PRO A 225 -4.94 1.04 -3.38
CA PRO A 225 -5.59 1.58 -2.18
C PRO A 225 -5.64 0.58 -1.02
N GLY A 226 -5.78 -0.72 -1.30
CA GLY A 226 -5.83 -1.77 -0.29
C GLY A 226 -4.50 -1.94 0.47
N ILE A 227 -3.38 -2.02 -0.26
CA ILE A 227 -2.03 -2.00 0.31
C ILE A 227 -1.87 -0.75 1.17
N TYR A 228 -2.33 0.39 0.68
CA TYR A 228 -2.23 1.65 1.39
C TYR A 228 -3.01 1.65 2.72
N VAL A 229 -4.27 1.23 2.71
CA VAL A 229 -5.09 1.07 3.92
C VAL A 229 -4.46 0.05 4.87
N PHE A 230 -3.87 -1.01 4.35
CA PHE A 230 -3.18 -2.01 5.16
C PHE A 230 -1.94 -1.41 5.82
N THR A 231 -1.11 -0.67 5.08
CA THR A 231 0.08 0.01 5.63
C THR A 231 -0.26 1.07 6.65
N SER A 232 -1.45 1.69 6.54
CA SER A 232 -1.86 2.73 7.48
C SER A 232 -2.21 2.20 8.85
N THR A 233 -2.62 0.93 8.96
CA THR A 233 -3.00 0.33 10.24
C THR A 233 -1.87 0.30 11.27
N ASN A 234 -0.61 0.52 10.86
CA ASN A 234 0.53 0.43 11.76
C ASN A 234 1.55 1.58 11.54
N TYR A 235 1.14 2.83 11.77
CA TYR A 235 2.05 4.00 11.74
C TYR A 235 3.30 3.83 12.61
N LEU A 236 3.22 2.97 13.63
CA LEU A 236 4.28 2.65 14.56
C LEU A 236 5.18 1.51 14.06
N GLY A 237 4.63 0.49 13.40
CA GLY A 237 5.42 -0.51 12.68
C GLY A 237 6.24 0.11 11.55
N ASP A 238 5.81 1.28 11.09
CA ASP A 238 6.46 2.06 10.04
C ASP A 238 7.67 2.86 10.57
N ILE A 239 7.65 3.31 11.83
CA ILE A 239 8.87 3.75 12.49
C ILE A 239 9.56 2.48 12.94
N ASP A 240 10.46 1.96 12.12
CA ASP A 240 11.27 0.77 12.41
C ASP A 240 12.21 1.08 13.59
N MET A 241 11.63 1.19 14.79
CA MET A 241 12.30 1.52 16.03
C MET A 241 13.39 0.51 16.28
N LYS A 242 13.23 -0.74 15.82
CA LYS A 242 14.27 -1.76 15.87
C LYS A 242 15.49 -1.34 15.04
N LYS A 243 15.32 -0.92 13.79
CA LYS A 243 16.42 -0.41 12.95
C LYS A 243 17.02 0.90 13.47
N ILE A 244 16.21 1.76 14.09
CA ILE A 244 16.68 2.98 14.75
C ILE A 244 17.56 2.61 15.96
N VAL A 245 17.06 1.72 16.82
CA VAL A 245 17.73 1.17 18.01
C VAL A 245 19.07 0.51 17.65
N HIS A 246 19.13 -0.24 16.55
CA HIS A 246 20.39 -0.89 16.12
C HIS A 246 21.50 0.08 15.71
N ASN A 247 21.18 1.33 15.33
CA ASN A 247 22.17 2.33 14.91
C ASN A 247 22.54 3.31 16.03
N LEU A 248 21.94 3.16 17.21
CA LEU A 248 22.16 4.04 18.35
C LEU A 248 23.26 3.51 19.25
N SER A 249 24.08 4.41 19.80
CA SER A 249 25.08 4.05 20.80
C SER A 249 24.42 3.47 22.06
N TYR A 250 25.14 2.65 22.81
CA TYR A 250 24.66 2.08 24.07
C TYR A 250 24.17 3.15 25.06
N ASP A 251 24.85 4.30 25.12
CA ASP A 251 24.43 5.42 25.97
C ASP A 251 23.13 6.08 25.48
N SER A 252 22.93 6.17 24.16
CA SER A 252 21.64 6.62 23.59
C SER A 252 20.53 5.63 23.90
N LEU A 253 20.80 4.31 23.86
CA LEU A 253 19.84 3.27 24.22
C LEU A 253 19.41 3.34 25.70
N LYS A 254 20.29 3.73 26.62
CA LYS A 254 19.90 3.98 28.02
C LYS A 254 18.87 5.11 28.12
N GLN A 255 18.97 6.12 27.27
CA GLN A 255 18.07 7.27 27.25
C GLN A 255 16.71 6.94 26.62
N PHE A 256 16.58 5.85 25.85
CA PHE A 256 15.27 5.34 25.39
C PHE A 256 14.35 4.93 26.55
N LYS A 257 14.88 4.66 27.75
CA LYS A 257 14.06 4.41 28.96
C LYS A 257 13.21 5.62 29.35
N VAL A 258 13.57 6.82 28.90
CA VAL A 258 12.82 8.07 29.14
C VAL A 258 11.56 8.15 28.25
N LEU A 259 11.52 7.40 27.15
CA LEU A 259 10.35 7.35 26.27
C LEU A 259 9.19 6.66 26.97
N THR A 260 8.09 7.39 27.05
CA THR A 260 6.84 6.90 27.63
C THR A 260 5.77 6.75 26.56
N VAL A 261 4.85 5.84 26.76
CA VAL A 261 3.75 5.50 25.88
C VAL A 261 2.44 5.96 26.52
N LEU A 262 1.63 6.69 25.76
CA LEU A 262 0.29 7.14 26.09
C LEU A 262 -0.72 6.46 25.16
N ASP A 263 -1.76 5.87 25.71
CA ASP A 263 -2.82 5.24 24.91
C ASP A 263 -3.58 6.29 24.05
N VAL A 264 -3.90 5.96 22.80
CA VAL A 264 -4.55 6.86 21.83
C VAL A 264 -5.93 7.33 22.28
N ASP A 265 -6.70 6.48 22.96
CA ASP A 265 -8.02 6.85 23.45
C ASP A 265 -7.89 7.79 24.66
N ARG A 266 -6.88 7.60 25.51
CA ARG A 266 -6.56 8.54 26.58
C ARG A 266 -6.07 9.89 26.03
N TYR A 267 -5.15 9.87 25.07
CA TYR A 267 -4.70 11.06 24.34
C TYR A 267 -5.86 11.86 23.75
N ARG A 268 -6.84 11.18 23.12
CA ARG A 268 -8.04 11.82 22.58
C ARG A 268 -8.91 12.47 23.65
N GLN A 269 -9.10 11.81 24.80
CA GLN A 269 -9.86 12.37 25.91
C GLN A 269 -9.21 13.66 26.42
N VAL A 270 -7.89 13.61 26.68
CA VAL A 270 -7.11 14.75 27.19
C VAL A 270 -7.16 15.93 26.21
N THR A 271 -6.85 15.69 24.94
CA THR A 271 -6.88 16.75 23.92
C THR A 271 -8.28 17.33 23.72
N LYS A 272 -9.32 16.49 23.68
CA LYS A 272 -10.71 16.95 23.56
C LYS A 272 -11.13 17.83 24.74
N MET A 273 -10.84 17.40 25.98
CA MET A 273 -11.15 18.16 27.18
C MET A 273 -10.42 19.51 27.17
N THR A 274 -9.11 19.51 26.92
CA THR A 274 -8.31 20.74 26.92
C THR A 274 -8.74 21.71 25.82
N PHE A 275 -9.06 21.22 24.61
CA PHE A 275 -9.54 22.09 23.53
C PHE A 275 -10.94 22.63 23.77
N ALA A 276 -11.83 21.87 24.41
CA ALA A 276 -13.15 22.37 24.79
C ALA A 276 -13.03 23.55 25.78
N THR A 277 -12.08 23.47 26.71
CA THR A 277 -11.81 24.53 27.68
C THR A 277 -11.08 25.73 27.06
N ARG A 278 -10.04 25.51 26.23
CA ARG A 278 -9.25 26.60 25.61
C ARG A 278 -10.03 27.33 24.52
N TYR A 279 -10.90 26.64 23.78
CA TYR A 279 -11.61 27.18 22.62
C TYR A 279 -13.12 26.95 22.69
N PRO A 280 -13.83 27.51 23.69
CA PRO A 280 -15.26 27.27 23.87
C PRO A 280 -16.09 27.80 22.68
N LYS A 281 -15.59 28.86 22.02
CA LYS A 281 -16.25 29.55 20.91
C LYS A 281 -16.02 28.90 19.53
N ASP A 282 -15.22 27.83 19.42
CA ASP A 282 -15.00 27.16 18.13
C ASP A 282 -16.31 26.56 17.59
N THR A 283 -16.56 26.73 16.28
CA THR A 283 -17.70 26.11 15.59
C THR A 283 -17.57 24.58 15.55
N THR A 284 -18.65 23.86 15.24
CA THR A 284 -18.63 22.38 15.15
C THR A 284 -17.55 21.87 14.19
N LEU A 285 -17.39 22.50 13.02
CA LEU A 285 -16.35 22.14 12.06
C LEU A 285 -14.95 22.41 12.62
N GLN A 286 -14.73 23.56 13.26
CA GLN A 286 -13.44 23.90 13.88
C GLN A 286 -13.08 22.92 14.99
N LYS A 287 -14.05 22.51 15.82
CA LYS A 287 -13.90 21.47 16.84
C LYS A 287 -13.49 20.13 16.21
N ILE A 288 -14.12 19.71 15.12
CA ILE A 288 -13.76 18.47 14.41
C ILE A 288 -12.32 18.54 13.89
N LEU A 289 -11.93 19.64 13.23
CA LEU A 289 -10.57 19.82 12.73
C LEU A 289 -9.55 19.82 13.87
N ARG A 290 -9.89 20.42 15.01
CA ARG A 290 -9.01 20.50 16.19
C ARG A 290 -8.86 19.16 16.91
N TYR A 291 -9.94 18.40 17.07
CA TYR A 291 -9.91 17.06 17.70
C TYR A 291 -9.16 16.02 16.87
N ASN A 292 -9.09 16.22 15.56
CA ASN A 292 -8.31 15.37 14.66
C ASN A 292 -6.87 15.89 14.54
N THR A 293 -6.21 15.97 15.70
CA THR A 293 -4.89 16.57 15.89
C THR A 293 -3.83 16.01 14.95
N PHE A 294 -3.86 14.73 14.61
CA PHE A 294 -2.86 14.18 13.70
C PHE A 294 -3.07 14.56 12.23
N SER A 295 -4.32 14.78 11.80
CA SER A 295 -4.65 14.97 10.39
C SER A 295 -4.68 16.44 9.96
N PHE A 296 -5.02 17.38 10.87
CA PHE A 296 -5.26 18.78 10.50
C PHE A 296 -4.44 19.78 11.31
N TRP A 297 -3.98 20.84 10.66
CA TRP A 297 -3.10 21.86 11.25
C TRP A 297 -3.82 22.92 12.10
N LYS A 298 -5.07 22.66 12.52
CA LYS A 298 -5.86 23.62 13.29
C LYS A 298 -5.25 23.88 14.68
N SER A 299 -4.76 22.84 15.33
CA SER A 299 -3.86 22.96 16.49
C SER A 299 -2.42 23.02 15.98
N SER A 300 -1.51 23.68 16.69
CA SER A 300 -0.07 23.59 16.38
C SER A 300 0.53 22.31 16.99
N THR A 301 1.74 21.93 16.58
CA THR A 301 2.45 20.79 17.20
C THR A 301 2.93 21.15 18.61
N SER A 302 3.40 22.38 18.82
CA SER A 302 3.83 22.86 20.14
C SER A 302 2.70 22.88 21.16
N GLU A 303 1.49 23.29 20.76
CA GLU A 303 0.30 23.25 21.61
C GLU A 303 -0.04 21.80 22.03
N ILE A 304 0.08 20.83 21.11
CA ILE A 304 -0.16 19.43 21.46
C ILE A 304 0.90 18.91 22.42
N ILE A 305 2.18 19.24 22.19
CA ILE A 305 3.28 18.85 23.07
C ILE A 305 3.04 19.41 24.47
N GLU A 306 2.66 20.68 24.58
CA GLU A 306 2.32 21.33 25.85
C GLU A 306 1.21 20.57 26.57
N ILE A 307 0.10 20.26 25.88
CA ILE A 307 -1.02 19.51 26.46
C ILE A 307 -0.57 18.14 26.99
N ILE A 308 0.25 17.42 26.22
CA ILE A 308 0.76 16.10 26.61
C ILE A 308 1.67 16.22 27.83
N LEU A 309 2.60 17.18 27.84
CA LEU A 309 3.57 17.36 28.94
C LEU A 309 2.87 17.79 30.23
N THR A 310 1.90 18.72 30.16
CA THR A 310 1.07 19.09 31.31
C THR A 310 0.29 17.88 31.83
N HIS A 311 -0.28 17.07 30.94
CA HIS A 311 -0.99 15.84 31.35
C HIS A 311 -0.04 14.83 32.01
N LYS A 312 1.17 14.66 31.47
CA LYS A 312 2.23 13.80 32.04
C LYS A 312 2.67 14.23 33.43
N GLN A 313 2.73 15.54 33.68
CA GLN A 313 3.07 16.08 35.00
C GLN A 313 1.96 15.82 36.02
N ASN A 314 0.69 15.92 35.61
CA ASN A 314 -0.46 15.80 36.51
C ASN A 314 -0.92 14.35 36.73
N TYR A 315 -0.72 13.48 35.73
CA TYR A 315 -1.22 12.09 35.70
C TYR A 315 -0.13 11.14 35.16
N PRO A 316 1.01 10.98 35.85
CA PRO A 316 2.12 10.16 35.38
C PRO A 316 1.75 8.67 35.19
N GLU A 317 0.73 8.17 35.89
CA GLU A 317 0.23 6.80 35.81
C GLU A 317 -0.40 6.43 34.46
N ASP A 318 -0.86 7.42 33.71
CA ASP A 318 -1.40 7.22 32.35
C ASP A 318 -0.30 6.87 31.33
N PHE A 319 0.98 7.02 31.72
CA PHE A 319 2.15 6.87 30.86
C PHE A 319 2.91 5.60 31.21
N LYS A 320 3.03 4.68 30.25
CA LYS A 320 3.79 3.43 30.42
C LYS A 320 5.22 3.62 29.89
N THR A 321 6.22 3.01 30.49
CA THR A 321 7.57 3.04 29.87
C THR A 321 7.60 2.15 28.63
N MET A 322 8.24 2.60 27.56
CA MET A 322 8.22 1.90 26.26
C MET A 322 8.95 0.53 26.31
N LEU A 323 9.86 0.33 27.27
CA LEU A 323 10.77 -0.83 27.35
C LEU A 323 10.36 -1.89 28.39
N LEU A 324 9.09 -1.95 28.81
CA LEU A 324 8.64 -2.84 29.89
C LEU A 324 8.62 -4.35 29.55
N LYS A 325 8.92 -4.74 28.30
CA LYS A 325 9.46 -6.08 28.05
C LYS A 325 10.96 -5.96 28.11
N GLU A 326 11.52 -6.16 29.30
CA GLU A 326 12.93 -6.53 29.44
C GLU A 326 13.19 -7.57 28.35
N ILE A 327 13.96 -7.16 27.35
CA ILE A 327 14.54 -8.12 26.44
C ILE A 327 15.42 -8.92 27.40
N ASN A 328 14.97 -10.12 27.77
CA ASN A 328 15.81 -11.15 28.37
C ASN A 328 16.85 -11.49 27.31
N ILE A 329 17.76 -10.54 27.04
CA ILE A 329 19.04 -10.80 26.44
C ILE A 329 19.72 -11.55 27.57
N SER A 330 19.47 -12.85 27.65
CA SER A 330 20.45 -13.77 28.22
C SER A 330 21.69 -13.53 27.40
N ILE A 331 22.53 -12.59 27.86
CA ILE A 331 23.92 -12.53 27.46
C ILE A 331 24.41 -13.89 27.94
N ASN A 332 24.41 -14.84 27.02
CA ASN A 332 24.97 -16.14 27.25
C ASN A 332 26.46 -15.83 27.35
N ASP A 333 26.92 -15.52 28.55
CA ASP A 333 28.32 -15.37 28.93
C ASP A 333 29.00 -16.73 28.77
N ASN A 334 29.03 -17.23 27.54
CA ASN A 334 29.83 -18.36 27.11
C ASN A 334 31.26 -17.86 26.81
N ASN A 335 31.75 -16.92 27.62
CA ASN A 335 33.17 -16.72 27.85
C ASN A 335 33.66 -17.83 28.79
N ASN A 336 33.59 -19.07 28.30
CA ASN A 336 34.45 -20.13 28.78
C ASN A 336 35.85 -19.87 28.19
N ILE A 337 36.47 -18.76 28.60
CA ILE A 337 37.90 -18.53 28.43
C ILE A 337 38.53 -19.51 29.41
N ASN A 338 38.88 -20.67 28.86
CA ASN A 338 39.59 -21.73 29.55
C ASN A 338 40.97 -21.19 29.92
N ASN A 339 41.04 -20.56 31.09
CA ASN A 339 42.23 -19.96 31.66
C ASN A 339 43.10 -21.09 32.22
N ASN A 340 43.81 -21.79 31.34
CA ASN A 340 44.73 -22.86 31.72
C ASN A 340 46.03 -22.21 32.24
N ASN A 341 45.97 -21.85 33.51
CA ASN A 341 47.08 -21.36 34.32
C ASN A 341 48.06 -22.52 34.56
N ASN A 342 49.19 -22.56 33.86
CA ASN A 342 50.33 -23.38 34.26
C ASN A 342 51.51 -22.47 34.64
N ASN A 343 51.78 -22.49 35.93
CA ASN A 343 52.73 -21.67 36.66
C ASN A 343 54.02 -22.47 36.86
N ASN A 344 55.19 -22.00 36.41
CA ASN A 344 56.44 -22.26 37.14
C ASN A 344 57.61 -21.33 36.74
N ASN A 345 57.79 -20.28 37.55
CA ASN A 345 58.96 -20.00 38.40
C ASN A 345 60.38 -19.79 37.80
N ASN A 346 60.84 -18.55 38.00
CA ASN A 346 62.11 -18.10 38.60
C ASN A 346 63.42 -17.92 37.79
N ASN A 347 63.83 -16.64 37.81
CA ASN A 347 65.14 -16.09 38.20
C ASN A 347 66.37 -16.26 37.29
N ASN A 348 66.84 -15.13 36.74
CA ASN A 348 67.99 -14.35 37.23
C ASN A 348 68.92 -13.84 36.10
N ASN A 349 69.29 -12.56 36.23
CA ASN A 349 70.52 -11.91 35.79
C ASN A 349 70.87 -11.83 34.28
N ASN A 350 70.95 -10.61 33.75
CA ASN A 350 72.21 -9.85 33.60
C ASN A 350 72.13 -8.87 32.41
N ASN A 351 72.17 -7.57 32.76
CA ASN A 351 73.00 -6.51 32.19
C ASN A 351 73.18 -6.33 30.66
N ASN A 352 72.84 -5.10 30.25
CA ASN A 352 73.62 -4.18 29.42
C ASN A 352 73.30 -4.02 27.90
N ASN A 353 73.06 -2.74 27.59
CA ASN A 353 73.57 -1.97 26.47
C ASN A 353 72.98 -2.09 25.04
N ASN A 354 72.33 -0.98 24.66
CA ASN A 354 72.58 -0.17 23.47
C ASN A 354 72.01 -0.53 22.10
N ASN A 355 71.46 0.53 21.49
CA ASN A 355 71.39 0.88 20.07
C ASN A 355 70.51 0.06 19.10
N ASN A 356 69.44 0.75 18.68
CA ASN A 356 69.23 1.29 17.33
C ASN A 356 68.96 0.33 16.14
N ILE A 357 68.16 0.88 15.21
CA ILE A 357 67.94 0.47 13.81
C ILE A 357 66.73 -0.45 13.53
N ASN A 358 65.61 0.22 13.25
CA ASN A 358 64.94 0.34 11.94
C ASN A 358 64.62 -0.91 11.08
N ASN A 359 63.46 -0.78 10.42
CA ASN A 359 63.04 -1.31 9.12
C ASN A 359 62.40 -2.71 9.00
N ASN A 360 61.08 -2.67 8.81
CA ASN A 360 60.34 -2.92 7.56
C ASN A 360 60.46 -4.27 6.81
N ASN A 361 59.32 -4.61 6.21
CA ASN A 361 59.07 -5.51 5.08
C ASN A 361 58.82 -7.02 5.31
N ASN A 362 57.53 -7.36 5.16
CA ASN A 362 56.94 -8.05 3.99
C ASN A 362 57.27 -9.53 3.71
N ASN A 363 56.29 -10.15 3.02
CA ASN A 363 56.24 -11.50 2.43
C ASN A 363 55.85 -12.62 3.41
N ASN A 364 55.13 -13.67 3.02
CA ASN A 364 54.85 -14.15 1.67
C ASN A 364 53.60 -15.06 1.69
N MET A 365 52.80 -14.96 0.64
CA MET A 365 51.82 -15.97 0.26
C MET A 365 52.52 -17.17 -0.41
N ASN A 366 51.81 -18.30 -0.39
CA ASN A 366 52.05 -19.59 -1.06
C ASN A 366 52.98 -20.55 -0.33
N ASN A 367 52.45 -21.72 0.05
CA ASN A 367 52.58 -22.87 -0.86
C ASN A 367 51.63 -24.02 -0.53
N ASP A 368 51.26 -24.70 -1.61
CA ASP A 368 50.45 -25.90 -1.78
C ASP A 368 50.91 -27.13 -1.00
N ASN A 369 49.96 -28.06 -0.80
CA ASN A 369 50.01 -29.49 -1.17
C ASN A 369 49.13 -30.31 -0.22
N SER A 370 48.47 -31.41 -0.57
CA SER A 370 48.06 -32.07 -1.82
C SER A 370 47.41 -33.40 -1.34
N LEU A 371 46.38 -33.90 -2.03
CA LEU A 371 45.99 -35.33 -2.19
C LEU A 371 45.73 -36.19 -0.90
N ARG A 372 44.78 -37.12 -0.78
CA ARG A 372 44.16 -38.04 -1.76
C ARG A 372 43.02 -38.83 -1.09
N ASN A 373 41.98 -39.14 -1.88
CA ASN A 373 41.13 -40.36 -1.93
C ASN A 373 40.68 -41.08 -0.63
N SER A 374 39.37 -41.28 -0.48
CA SER A 374 38.76 -42.61 -0.75
C SER A 374 37.24 -42.52 -0.90
N SER A 375 36.72 -43.39 -1.75
CA SER A 375 35.32 -43.61 -2.08
C SER A 375 34.82 -44.89 -1.41
N HIS A 376 33.68 -44.88 -0.72
CA HIS A 376 32.66 -45.94 -0.81
C HIS A 376 31.40 -45.68 0.05
N SER A 377 30.24 -45.79 -0.60
CA SER A 377 28.95 -46.38 -0.17
C SER A 377 28.44 -46.20 1.27
N SER A 378 27.21 -45.69 1.41
CA SER A 378 26.01 -46.53 1.64
C SER A 378 24.76 -45.68 1.92
N LEU A 379 23.63 -46.11 1.36
CA LEU A 379 22.29 -45.61 1.69
C LEU A 379 21.90 -46.01 3.12
N THR A 380 21.17 -45.13 3.82
CA THR A 380 20.04 -45.44 4.73
C THR A 380 19.41 -44.11 5.16
N SER A 381 18.16 -43.85 4.77
CA SER A 381 16.95 -44.02 5.59
C SER A 381 16.67 -42.85 6.55
N SER A 382 15.57 -42.11 6.29
CA SER A 382 14.70 -41.38 7.24
C SER A 382 13.66 -40.61 6.40
N ASN A 383 12.46 -41.11 6.12
CA ASN A 383 11.28 -41.24 6.98
C ASN A 383 10.90 -40.00 7.81
N ASN A 384 9.80 -39.37 7.37
CA ASN A 384 8.62 -38.90 8.10
C ASN A 384 8.70 -37.82 9.20
N SER A 385 7.70 -36.91 9.10
CA SER A 385 6.90 -36.26 10.17
C SER A 385 6.91 -34.73 9.97
N LEU A 386 5.88 -34.01 9.51
CA LEU A 386 4.41 -34.14 9.65
C LEU A 386 3.93 -34.25 11.09
N ARG A 387 3.98 -33.13 11.83
CA ARG A 387 2.94 -32.63 12.77
C ARG A 387 3.46 -31.49 13.64
N ASN A 388 2.87 -30.30 13.52
CA ASN A 388 2.02 -29.69 14.55
C ASN A 388 1.68 -28.23 14.21
N SER A 389 0.57 -28.05 13.50
CA SER A 389 -0.17 -26.79 13.48
C SER A 389 -1.23 -26.87 14.56
N GLY A 390 -0.91 -26.40 15.76
CA GLY A 390 -1.86 -26.23 16.86
C GLY A 390 -2.65 -24.94 16.69
N ILE A 391 -3.76 -25.03 15.96
CA ILE A 391 -4.81 -24.02 15.94
C ILE A 391 -5.63 -24.21 17.22
N ILE A 392 -5.53 -23.27 18.16
CA ILE A 392 -6.48 -23.16 19.28
C ILE A 392 -7.44 -22.02 18.94
N LEU A 393 -8.62 -22.41 18.45
CA LEU A 393 -9.85 -21.62 18.53
C LEU A 393 -10.29 -21.60 20.00
N HIS A 394 -10.36 -20.42 20.61
CA HIS A 394 -11.17 -20.20 21.80
C HIS A 394 -12.29 -19.21 21.50
N SER A 395 -13.46 -19.79 21.28
CA SER A 395 -14.78 -19.39 21.80
C SER A 395 -15.03 -17.89 22.06
N LEU A 396 -15.84 -17.32 21.17
CA LEU A 396 -16.74 -16.19 21.45
C LEU A 396 -17.72 -16.58 22.56
N ASN A 397 -17.64 -15.92 23.72
CA ASN A 397 -18.77 -15.81 24.64
C ASN A 397 -18.56 -14.61 25.59
N LYS A 398 -19.17 -13.46 25.28
CA LYS A 398 -19.52 -12.40 26.25
C LYS A 398 -20.57 -11.50 25.60
N SER A 399 -21.84 -11.80 25.87
CA SER A 399 -22.69 -11.09 26.84
C SER A 399 -23.07 -9.69 26.34
N SER A 400 -24.20 -9.65 25.66
CA SER A 400 -25.08 -8.49 25.50
C SER A 400 -25.96 -8.45 26.73
N ASN A 401 -25.74 -7.50 27.61
CA ASN A 401 -26.69 -6.96 28.59
C ASN A 401 -26.07 -5.65 29.09
N ASP A 402 -26.83 -4.56 28.93
CA ASP A 402 -26.73 -3.24 29.58
C ASP A 402 -26.90 -2.11 28.56
N MET A 403 -28.15 -1.73 28.32
CA MET A 403 -28.59 -0.33 28.38
C MET A 403 -30.11 -0.28 28.27
N ASP A 404 -30.76 -0.46 29.43
CA ASP A 404 -32.00 0.23 29.75
C ASP A 404 -31.65 1.56 30.42
N GLU A 405 -32.61 2.49 30.36
CA GLU A 405 -32.78 3.65 31.23
C GLU A 405 -32.05 4.97 30.85
N LYS A 406 -32.77 5.82 30.09
CA LYS A 406 -33.29 7.12 30.57
C LYS A 406 -33.92 7.91 29.42
N LEU A 407 -35.24 7.81 29.28
CA LEU A 407 -36.07 8.81 28.63
C LEU A 407 -36.69 9.64 29.76
N VAL A 408 -36.17 10.85 29.92
CA VAL A 408 -36.72 11.88 30.80
C VAL A 408 -37.65 12.72 29.94
N ASP A 409 -38.91 12.73 30.34
CA ASP A 409 -39.93 13.67 29.86
C ASP A 409 -39.45 15.11 30.06
N THR A 410 -39.56 15.91 29.00
CA THR A 410 -39.65 17.37 29.12
C THR A 410 -40.70 17.87 28.15
N ASN A 411 -41.78 18.41 28.74
CA ASN A 411 -42.78 19.37 28.26
C ASN A 411 -42.91 19.66 26.77
#